data_AF-A0A395L6L2-F1
#
_entry.id   AF-A0A395L6L2-F1
#
_cell.length_a   1.000
_cell.length_b   1.000
_cell.length_c   1.000
_cell.angle_alpha   90.00
_cell.angle_beta   90.00
_cell.angle_gamma   90.00
#
_symmetry.space_group_name_H-M   'P 1'
#
loop_
_entity.id
_entity.type
_entity.pdbx_description
1 polymer ?
#
loop_
_entity_poly.entity_id
_entity_poly.type
_entity_poly.pdbx_seq_one_letter_code
_entity_poly.pdbx_strand_id
1 'polypeptide(L)'
;MDKSSRAVEDLQGLAAVTRRFPSRSLEIRRLLLRDESFRGICADLAAVEDALACVDRLPLHLRDERRAEFEGMIESLASEIEQSLR
;
A
#
# COMPACT_ATOMS: atom_id res chain seq x y z
N MET A 1 -6.27 -18.00 -5.67
CA MET A 1 -6.60 -16.62 -6.09
C MET A 1 -7.24 -16.66 -7.47
N ASP A 2 -8.40 -16.03 -7.60
CA ASP A 2 -8.96 -15.70 -8.90
C ASP A 2 -8.07 -14.66 -9.60
N LYS A 3 -7.87 -14.78 -10.92
CA LYS A 3 -7.02 -13.84 -11.70
C LYS A 3 -7.56 -12.40 -11.62
N SER A 4 -8.87 -12.24 -11.44
CA SER A 4 -9.48 -10.91 -11.34
C SER A 4 -9.14 -10.22 -10.01
N SER A 5 -9.03 -10.96 -8.90
CA SER A 5 -8.63 -10.40 -7.59
C SER A 5 -7.22 -9.81 -7.63
N ARG A 6 -6.28 -10.55 -8.23
CA ARG A 6 -4.86 -10.14 -8.35
C ARG A 6 -4.70 -8.84 -9.15
N ALA A 7 -5.45 -8.70 -10.25
CA ALA A 7 -5.39 -7.51 -11.10
C ALA A 7 -5.93 -6.25 -10.39
N VAL A 8 -6.96 -6.41 -9.54
CA VAL A 8 -7.51 -5.30 -8.74
C VAL A 8 -6.51 -4.87 -7.68
N GLU A 9 -5.90 -5.82 -6.96
CA GLU A 9 -4.84 -5.56 -5.98
C GLU A 9 -3.65 -4.82 -6.59
N ASP A 10 -3.19 -5.26 -7.78
CA ASP A 10 -2.08 -4.61 -8.49
C ASP A 10 -2.42 -3.16 -8.89
N LEU A 11 -3.67 -2.88 -9.29
CA LEU A 11 -4.13 -1.53 -9.64
C LEU A 11 -4.25 -0.63 -8.40
N GLN A 12 -4.78 -1.15 -7.30
CA GLN A 12 -4.87 -0.43 -6.03
C GLN A 12 -3.48 -0.11 -5.49
N GLY A 13 -2.58 -1.10 -5.51
CA GLY A 13 -1.18 -0.93 -5.11
C GLY A 13 -0.47 0.12 -5.96
N LEU A 14 -0.61 0.06 -7.29
CA LEU A 14 -0.07 1.07 -8.21
C LEU A 14 -0.59 2.47 -7.88
N ALA A 15 -1.88 2.62 -7.62
CA ALA A 15 -2.47 3.91 -7.29
C ALA A 15 -1.92 4.47 -5.96
N ALA A 16 -1.88 3.64 -4.91
CA ALA A 16 -1.36 4.02 -3.59
C ALA A 16 0.10 4.49 -3.68
N VAL A 17 0.97 3.66 -4.25
CA VAL A 17 2.39 3.97 -4.35
C VAL A 17 2.67 5.16 -5.27
N THR A 18 1.88 5.35 -6.35
CA THR A 18 2.06 6.48 -7.27
C THR A 18 1.64 7.81 -6.63
N ARG A 19 0.61 7.83 -5.77
CA ARG A 19 0.26 9.02 -4.99
C ARG A 19 1.40 9.46 -4.08
N ARG A 20 2.11 8.49 -3.49
CA ARG A 20 3.18 8.74 -2.52
C ARG A 20 4.52 9.08 -3.18
N PHE A 21 4.83 8.46 -4.32
CA PHE A 21 6.10 8.64 -5.04
C PHE A 21 5.87 9.08 -6.51
N PRO A 22 5.25 10.24 -6.75
CA PRO A 22 4.80 10.63 -8.08
C PRO A 22 5.96 10.75 -9.10
N SER A 23 7.14 11.20 -8.65
CA SER A 23 8.33 11.30 -9.51
C SER A 23 8.91 9.95 -9.95
N ARG A 24 8.53 8.86 -9.27
CA ARG A 24 9.02 7.49 -9.52
C ARG A 24 8.02 6.61 -10.28
N SER A 25 6.93 7.19 -10.78
CA SER A 25 5.80 6.47 -11.42
C SER A 25 6.20 5.43 -12.49
N LEU A 26 7.21 5.73 -13.30
CA LEU A 26 7.66 4.84 -14.37
C LEU A 26 8.51 3.67 -13.85
N GLU A 27 9.29 3.89 -12.81
CA GLU A 27 10.09 2.86 -12.13
C GLU A 27 9.18 1.87 -11.39
N ILE A 28 8.19 2.40 -10.66
CA ILE A 28 7.13 1.65 -9.99
C ILE A 28 6.43 0.71 -10.97
N ARG A 29 5.95 1.24 -12.11
CA ARG A 29 5.25 0.42 -13.11
C ARG A 29 6.14 -0.70 -13.65
N ARG A 30 7.44 -0.47 -13.81
CA ARG A 30 8.38 -1.50 -14.27
C ARG A 30 8.61 -2.58 -13.21
N LEU A 31 8.75 -2.19 -11.94
CA LEU A 31 8.94 -3.15 -10.84
C LEU A 31 7.69 -4.00 -10.62
N LEU A 32 6.49 -3.40 -10.61
CA LEU A 32 5.24 -4.14 -10.47
C LEU A 32 5.08 -5.27 -11.51
N LEU A 33 5.56 -5.07 -12.74
CA LEU A 33 5.46 -6.09 -13.78
C LEU A 33 6.37 -7.30 -13.59
N ARG A 34 7.48 -7.15 -12.83
CA ARG A 34 8.55 -8.15 -12.78
C ARG A 34 8.88 -8.66 -11.38
N ASP A 35 8.44 -7.97 -10.35
CA ASP A 35 8.79 -8.26 -8.96
C ASP A 35 7.51 -8.54 -8.15
N GLU A 36 7.34 -9.81 -7.75
CA GLU A 36 6.22 -10.24 -6.93
C GLU A 36 6.29 -9.74 -5.48
N SER A 37 7.49 -9.61 -4.92
CA SER A 37 7.66 -9.05 -3.58
C SER A 37 7.25 -7.59 -3.56
N PHE A 38 7.72 -6.81 -4.55
CA PHE A 38 7.34 -5.41 -4.69
C PHE A 38 5.83 -5.22 -4.88
N ARG A 39 5.19 -6.10 -5.66
CA ARG A 39 3.72 -6.13 -5.79
C ARG A 39 3.03 -6.36 -4.45
N GLY A 40 3.53 -7.31 -3.65
CA GLY A 40 3.01 -7.58 -2.31
C GLY A 40 3.04 -6.33 -1.44
N ILE A 41 4.20 -5.67 -1.35
CA ILE A 41 4.37 -4.46 -0.53
C ILE A 41 3.45 -3.32 -1.01
N CYS A 42 3.28 -3.14 -2.33
CA CYS A 42 2.36 -2.15 -2.87
C CYS A 42 0.89 -2.46 -2.54
N ALA A 43 0.48 -3.73 -2.62
CA ALA A 43 -0.87 -4.17 -2.26
C ALA A 43 -1.14 -3.98 -0.76
N ASP A 44 -0.16 -4.30 0.09
CA ASP A 44 -0.24 -4.09 1.53
C ASP A 44 -0.39 -2.59 1.86
N LEU A 45 0.36 -1.71 1.20
CA LEU A 45 0.21 -0.26 1.37
C LEU A 45 -1.21 0.19 1.04
N ALA A 46 -1.77 -0.26 -0.09
CA ALA A 46 -3.14 0.09 -0.45
C ALA A 46 -4.16 -0.43 0.57
N ALA A 47 -3.99 -1.66 1.06
CA ALA A 47 -4.88 -2.25 2.05
C ALA A 47 -4.84 -1.49 3.38
N VAL A 48 -3.65 -1.08 3.85
CA VAL A 48 -3.51 -0.30 5.09
C VAL A 48 -4.07 1.11 4.92
N GLU A 49 -3.85 1.77 3.77
CA GLU A 49 -4.46 3.07 3.47
C GLU A 49 -6.00 2.99 3.50
N ASP A 50 -6.59 1.96 2.90
CA ASP A 50 -8.04 1.72 2.91
C ASP A 50 -8.56 1.42 4.33
N ALA A 51 -7.80 0.66 5.13
CA ALA A 51 -8.13 0.39 6.54
C ALA A 51 -8.09 1.67 7.38
N LEU A 52 -7.06 2.50 7.21
CA LEU A 52 -6.92 3.80 7.88
C LEU A 52 -8.09 4.73 7.55
N ALA A 53 -8.51 4.79 6.29
CA ALA A 53 -9.67 5.56 5.86
C ALA A 53 -10.99 5.09 6.50
N CYS A 54 -11.04 3.85 6.98
CA CYS A 54 -12.21 3.26 7.63
C CYS A 54 -12.14 3.25 9.17
N VAL A 55 -11.07 3.75 9.80
CA VAL A 55 -10.86 3.71 11.26
C VAL A 55 -12.04 4.33 12.03
N ASP A 56 -12.65 5.39 11.51
CA ASP A 56 -13.77 6.06 12.18
C ASP A 56 -15.06 5.22 12.22
N ARG A 57 -15.09 4.07 11.54
CA ARG A 57 -16.18 3.08 11.62
C ARG A 57 -15.98 2.09 12.76
N LEU A 58 -14.79 2.04 13.37
CA LEU A 58 -14.50 1.16 14.50
C LEU A 58 -15.13 1.68 15.80
N PRO A 59 -15.31 0.81 16.81
CA PRO A 59 -15.64 1.23 18.18
C PRO A 59 -14.68 2.31 18.67
N LEU A 60 -15.22 3.35 19.35
CA LEU A 60 -14.46 4.53 19.76
C LEU A 60 -13.17 4.18 20.51
N HIS A 61 -13.24 3.19 21.40
CA HIS A 61 -12.10 2.75 22.22
C HIS A 61 -10.96 2.08 21.43
N LEU A 62 -11.16 1.74 20.15
CA LEU A 62 -10.13 1.13 19.29
C LEU A 62 -9.54 2.11 18.28
N ARG A 63 -10.14 3.29 18.08
CA ARG A 63 -9.82 4.17 16.95
C ARG A 63 -8.40 4.70 17.05
N ASP A 64 -8.01 5.21 18.21
CA ASP A 64 -6.70 5.83 18.40
C ASP A 64 -5.57 4.80 18.26
N GLU A 65 -5.76 3.61 18.84
CA GLU A 65 -4.81 2.50 18.73
C GLU A 65 -4.66 2.04 17.28
N ARG A 66 -5.77 1.76 16.58
CA ARG A 66 -5.73 1.31 15.18
C ARG A 66 -5.21 2.38 14.23
N ARG A 67 -5.48 3.66 14.49
CA ARG A 67 -4.92 4.78 13.73
C ARG A 67 -3.40 4.80 13.83
N ALA A 68 -2.87 4.77 15.05
CA ALA A 68 -1.43 4.79 15.28
C ALA A 68 -0.73 3.57 14.66
N GLU A 69 -1.35 2.39 14.76
CA GLU A 69 -0.85 1.17 14.14
C GLU A 69 -0.78 1.27 12.61
N PHE A 70 -1.88 1.67 11.96
CA PHE A 70 -1.93 1.78 10.49
C PHE A 70 -1.01 2.89 9.97
N GLU A 71 -0.89 4.01 10.68
CA GLU A 71 0.07 5.07 10.34
C GLU A 71 1.51 4.54 10.39
N GLY A 72 1.87 3.78 11.44
CA GLY A 72 3.19 3.14 11.54
C GLY A 72 3.45 2.09 10.44
N MET A 73 2.44 1.30 10.08
CA MET A 73 2.54 0.36 8.96
C MET A 73 2.76 1.09 7.63
N ILE A 74 2.05 2.19 7.37
CA ILE A 74 2.24 3.02 6.17
C ILE A 74 3.66 3.56 6.10
N GLU A 75 4.23 4.02 7.21
CA GLU A 75 5.62 4.49 7.26
C GLU A 75 6.62 3.37 6.95
N SER A 76 6.44 2.18 7.53
CA SER A 76 7.30 1.02 7.27
C SER A 76 7.25 0.60 5.80
N LEU A 77 6.03 0.41 5.27
CA LEU A 77 5.82 0.01 3.87
C LEU A 77 6.36 1.04 2.89
N ALA A 78 6.20 2.33 3.19
CA ALA A 78 6.78 3.40 2.38
C ALA A 78 8.31 3.34 2.34
N SER A 79 8.96 3.05 3.47
CA SER A 79 10.41 2.88 3.54
C SER A 79 10.89 1.68 2.71
N GLU A 80 10.18 0.55 2.78
CA GLU A 80 10.51 -0.65 1.99
C GLU A 80 10.36 -0.40 0.48
N ILE A 81 9.31 0.32 0.09
CA ILE A 81 9.10 0.74 -1.31
C ILE A 81 10.23 1.66 -1.75
N GLU A 82 10.59 2.66 -0.96
CA GLU A 82 11.67 3.58 -1.31
C GLU A 82 13.00 2.84 -1.48
N GLN A 83 13.29 1.85 -0.64
CA GLN A 83 14.47 1.00 -0.77
C GLN A 83 14.46 0.16 -2.05
N SER A 84 13.28 -0.32 -2.47
CA SER A 84 13.09 -1.09 -3.70
C SER A 84 13.23 -0.25 -4.97
N LEU A 85 13.08 1.08 -4.87
CA LEU A 85 13.20 2.06 -5.96
C LEU A 85 14.60 2.67 -6.09
N ARG A 86 15.62 2.02 -5.52
CA ARG A 86 17.03 2.48 -5.56
C ARG A 86 17.84 1.81 -6.65
#